data_AF-A0A822Y5C0-F1
#
_entry.id   AF-A0A822Y5C0-F1
#
_cell.length_a   1.000
_cell.length_b   1.000
_cell.length_c   1.000
_cell.angle_alpha   90.00
_cell.angle_beta   90.00
_cell.angle_gamma   90.00
#
_symmetry.space_group_name_H-M   'P 1'
#
loop_
_entity.id
_entity.type
_entity.pdbx_description
1 polymer ?
#
loop_
_entity_poly.entity_id
_entity_poly.type
_entity_poly.pdbx_seq_one_letter_code
_entity_poly.pdbx_strand_id
1 'polypeptide(L)'
;MAMMMQHISRRISRPLTFSMANLLNHPVSSTQNHCFSSVPHRTNLRLQELVIPGDFLRWGSLGFCRNSRFATGFIPLQRKPLDSIMDLERAKNRSPEDLVSIWDDYHLGRGHIGSSIKAKLYHLLEQRSSTCRHFVIPLWKGSGYTTMFIQVQMPHMLFTGLEDYKARGTQAAPYFTVTYYTEFAESKDVVLIRGDVVFTSKLTDAEAQWLLETTQSFYQNDVRYKLVERFNKATHEFEFNDVLQALEMPIG
;
A
#
# COMPACT_ATOMS: atom_id res chain seq x y z
N MET A 1 -7.14 -22.26 46.49
CA MET A 1 -7.63 -23.64 46.41
C MET A 1 -6.98 -24.26 45.18
N ALA A 2 -5.72 -24.67 45.30
CA ALA A 2 -5.22 -26.06 45.22
C ALA A 2 -5.54 -26.72 43.86
N MET A 3 -4.60 -27.24 43.06
CA MET A 3 -3.36 -27.92 43.42
C MET A 3 -2.34 -27.93 42.26
N MET A 4 -1.06 -27.98 42.63
CA MET A 4 0.16 -28.10 41.84
C MET A 4 0.72 -29.52 42.00
N MET A 5 1.31 -30.13 40.96
CA MET A 5 2.41 -31.14 40.96
C MET A 5 2.67 -31.56 39.48
N GLN A 6 3.75 -31.14 38.81
CA GLN A 6 5.15 -31.61 38.80
C GLN A 6 5.46 -32.93 38.06
N HIS A 7 6.13 -32.77 36.91
CA HIS A 7 7.30 -33.47 36.33
C HIS A 7 7.46 -35.00 36.42
N ILE A 8 7.64 -35.65 35.25
CA ILE A 8 8.72 -36.62 34.99
C ILE A 8 9.25 -36.48 33.55
N SER A 9 10.57 -36.48 33.42
CA SER A 9 11.42 -36.42 32.21
C SER A 9 11.75 -37.82 31.69
N ARG A 10 11.99 -37.97 30.37
CA ARG A 10 12.98 -38.93 29.82
C ARG A 10 13.41 -38.56 28.39
N ARG A 11 14.72 -38.24 28.27
CA ARG A 11 15.51 -38.19 27.03
C ARG A 11 15.80 -39.61 26.51
N ILE A 12 15.85 -39.80 25.18
CA ILE A 12 16.82 -40.67 24.50
C ILE A 12 17.29 -39.98 23.21
N SER A 13 18.58 -40.18 22.91
CA SER A 13 19.47 -39.42 22.05
C SER A 13 19.75 -40.07 20.68
N ARG A 14 19.87 -39.22 19.64
CA ARG A 14 20.91 -39.17 18.56
C ARG A 14 20.98 -40.31 17.50
N PRO A 15 21.80 -40.17 16.43
CA PRO A 15 21.94 -39.04 15.49
C PRO A 15 21.97 -39.53 14.01
N LEU A 16 21.87 -38.64 13.01
CA LEU A 16 22.42 -38.93 11.68
C LEU A 16 23.25 -37.74 11.18
N THR A 17 24.54 -38.01 11.09
CA THR A 17 25.58 -37.25 10.40
C THR A 17 25.58 -37.64 8.92
N PHE A 18 25.75 -36.68 8.02
CA PHE A 18 26.43 -36.92 6.76
C PHE A 18 27.40 -35.77 6.47
N SER A 19 28.64 -36.16 6.23
CA SER A 19 29.76 -35.34 5.77
C SER A 19 30.42 -36.12 4.65
N MET A 20 30.76 -35.45 3.54
CA MET A 20 31.96 -35.59 2.68
C MET A 20 31.86 -34.43 1.66
N ALA A 21 32.70 -33.39 1.71
CA ALA A 21 34.11 -33.29 1.29
C ALA A 21 34.31 -33.01 -0.22
N ASN A 22 34.67 -31.76 -0.49
CA ASN A 22 35.57 -31.15 -1.50
C ASN A 22 36.12 -31.96 -2.69
N LEU A 23 36.09 -31.32 -3.87
CA LEU A 23 37.13 -31.28 -4.92
C LEU A 23 37.05 -29.89 -5.61
N LEU A 24 37.97 -28.96 -5.33
CA LEU A 24 39.22 -28.59 -6.03
C LEU A 24 39.09 -27.65 -7.26
N ASN A 25 39.71 -26.46 -7.08
CA ASN A 25 40.52 -25.62 -7.99
C ASN A 25 39.92 -24.75 -9.13
N HIS A 26 39.89 -23.43 -8.86
CA HIS A 26 40.51 -22.26 -9.54
C HIS A 26 41.06 -22.36 -10.99
N PRO A 27 41.37 -21.21 -11.63
CA PRO A 27 40.61 -19.96 -11.90
C PRO A 27 40.66 -19.65 -13.43
N VAL A 28 40.19 -18.49 -13.92
CA VAL A 28 40.81 -17.74 -15.06
C VAL A 28 40.00 -16.48 -15.44
N SER A 29 40.74 -15.38 -15.43
CA SER A 29 40.73 -14.16 -16.27
C SER A 29 39.54 -13.21 -16.37
N SER A 30 39.85 -12.01 -15.85
CA SER A 30 39.55 -10.69 -16.39
C SER A 30 39.81 -10.52 -17.90
N THR A 31 38.89 -9.86 -18.59
CA THR A 31 39.21 -8.96 -19.72
C THR A 31 38.21 -7.81 -19.77
N GLN A 32 38.77 -6.59 -19.77
CA GLN A 32 38.12 -5.38 -20.26
C GLN A 32 37.74 -5.57 -21.72
N ASN A 33 36.64 -4.96 -22.15
CA ASN A 33 36.55 -4.36 -23.47
C ASN A 33 35.57 -3.19 -23.44
N HIS A 34 36.14 -1.99 -23.58
CA HIS A 34 35.44 -0.80 -24.03
C HIS A 34 34.99 -1.02 -25.49
N CYS A 35 33.76 -0.61 -25.81
CA CYS A 35 33.43 -0.24 -27.19
C CYS A 35 32.53 1.01 -27.18
N PHE A 36 32.99 2.01 -27.93
CA PHE A 36 32.38 3.31 -28.12
C PHE A 36 31.31 3.27 -29.23
N SER A 37 30.42 4.25 -29.12
CA SER A 37 29.67 4.92 -30.20
C SER A 37 28.56 4.17 -30.94
N SER A 38 27.34 4.69 -30.86
CA SER A 38 26.80 5.59 -31.91
C SER A 38 25.36 6.00 -31.57
N VAL A 39 25.13 7.31 -31.58
CA VAL A 39 23.81 7.94 -31.46
C VAL A 39 23.14 7.89 -32.84
N PRO A 40 21.91 7.39 -33.00
CA PRO A 40 21.14 7.66 -34.20
C PRO A 40 20.46 9.03 -34.09
N HIS A 41 20.83 9.93 -35.00
CA HIS A 41 20.03 11.11 -35.36
C HIS A 41 18.62 10.67 -35.77
N ARG A 42 17.60 11.10 -35.02
CA ARG A 42 16.21 11.09 -35.50
C ARG A 42 15.87 12.43 -36.13
N THR A 43 15.37 12.33 -37.34
CA THR A 43 14.84 13.38 -38.20
C THR A 43 13.66 14.11 -37.54
N ASN A 44 13.72 15.44 -37.67
CA ASN A 44 12.75 16.41 -37.16
C ASN A 44 11.52 16.42 -38.09
N LEU A 45 10.37 15.94 -37.63
CA LEU A 45 9.08 16.23 -38.24
C LEU A 45 8.26 17.04 -37.23
N ARG A 46 8.23 18.36 -37.47
CA ARG A 46 7.40 19.35 -36.80
C ARG A 46 5.92 18.97 -36.95
N LEU A 47 5.29 18.58 -35.85
CA LEU A 47 3.86 18.77 -35.64
C LEU A 47 3.73 19.94 -34.67
N GLN A 48 3.00 20.96 -35.10
CA GLN A 48 2.84 22.24 -34.41
C GLN A 48 2.28 22.03 -33.00
N GLU A 49 3.09 22.41 -32.01
CA GLU A 49 2.71 22.52 -30.61
C GLU A 49 1.81 23.74 -30.45
N LEU A 50 0.55 23.53 -30.06
CA LEU A 50 -0.35 24.60 -29.62
C LEU A 50 0.20 25.19 -28.32
N VAL A 51 0.81 26.36 -28.44
CA VAL A 51 1.38 27.12 -27.32
C VAL A 51 0.24 27.61 -26.42
N ILE A 52 0.08 26.99 -25.26
CA ILE A 52 -0.72 27.51 -24.14
C ILE A 52 0.25 28.34 -23.26
N PRO A 53 0.03 29.65 -23.06
CA PRO A 53 0.90 30.45 -22.21
C PRO A 53 0.61 30.17 -20.74
N GLY A 54 1.61 29.65 -20.03
CA GLY A 54 1.63 29.57 -18.58
C GLY A 54 2.83 28.74 -18.16
N ASP A 55 3.70 29.30 -17.32
CA ASP A 55 4.85 28.60 -16.76
C ASP A 55 4.41 27.37 -15.98
N PHE A 56 4.40 26.22 -16.66
CA PHE A 56 4.19 24.91 -16.07
C PHE A 56 5.55 24.27 -15.83
N LEU A 57 6.03 24.37 -14.59
CA LEU A 57 6.97 23.39 -14.07
C LEU A 57 6.23 22.05 -14.03
N ARG A 58 6.37 21.22 -15.08
CA ARG A 58 6.09 19.79 -14.99
C ARG A 58 6.98 19.25 -13.89
N TRP A 59 6.38 18.99 -12.72
CA TRP A 59 7.09 18.48 -11.54
C TRP A 59 7.87 17.18 -11.84
N GLY A 60 7.45 16.45 -12.89
CA GLY A 60 8.09 15.24 -13.39
C GLY A 60 9.41 15.40 -14.18
N SER A 61 9.99 16.59 -14.33
CA SER A 61 11.26 16.79 -15.08
C SER A 61 12.54 16.69 -14.24
N LEU A 62 12.45 16.46 -12.93
CA LEU A 62 13.60 16.26 -12.06
C LEU A 62 13.63 14.80 -11.62
N GLY A 63 14.59 14.01 -12.10
CA GLY A 63 14.82 12.66 -11.57
C GLY A 63 15.08 12.73 -10.07
N PHE A 64 14.29 12.00 -9.27
CA PHE A 64 14.42 12.02 -7.82
C PHE A 64 15.06 10.73 -7.29
N CYS A 65 16.24 10.88 -6.67
CA CYS A 65 16.76 9.89 -5.74
C CYS A 65 15.96 9.96 -4.43
N ARG A 66 15.53 8.80 -3.92
CA ARG A 66 14.77 8.63 -2.68
C ARG A 66 15.57 9.09 -1.46
N ASN A 67 15.57 10.40 -1.19
CA ASN A 67 15.92 10.93 0.12
C ASN A 67 14.67 10.93 1.01
N SER A 68 14.26 9.73 1.42
CA SER A 68 13.19 9.50 2.38
C SER A 68 13.62 10.00 3.76
N ARG A 69 13.52 11.31 4.01
CA ARG A 69 13.36 11.78 5.39
C ARG A 69 11.92 11.48 5.77
N PHE A 70 11.72 10.38 6.48
CA PHE A 70 10.50 10.16 7.24
C PHE A 70 10.15 11.43 8.00
N ALA A 71 8.86 11.73 8.13
CA ALA A 71 8.42 12.61 9.20
C ALA A 71 8.78 11.94 10.54
N THR A 72 9.94 12.27 11.10
CA THR A 72 10.21 12.03 12.51
C THR A 72 9.06 12.66 13.31
N GLY A 73 8.29 11.84 14.02
CA GLY A 73 7.07 12.27 14.73
C GLY A 73 5.74 11.89 14.07
N PHE A 74 5.66 10.77 13.34
CA PHE A 74 4.37 10.25 12.87
C PHE A 74 3.43 9.99 14.05
N ILE A 75 2.34 10.77 14.09
CA ILE A 75 1.20 10.55 14.99
C ILE A 75 0.10 9.93 14.12
N PRO A 76 -0.27 8.66 14.34
CA PRO A 76 -1.36 8.02 13.61
C PRO A 76 -2.62 8.91 13.62
N LEU A 77 -3.32 8.99 12.49
CA LEU A 77 -4.58 9.73 12.32
C LEU A 77 -4.48 11.27 12.40
N GLN A 78 -3.29 11.86 12.48
CA GLN A 78 -3.18 13.32 12.33
C GLN A 78 -3.36 13.72 10.86
N ARG A 79 -4.59 14.06 10.48
CA ARG A 79 -4.92 14.57 9.15
C ARG A 79 -4.21 15.91 8.91
N LYS A 80 -3.33 15.96 7.91
CA LYS A 80 -2.90 17.23 7.31
C LYS A 80 -4.07 17.78 6.51
N PRO A 81 -4.48 19.05 6.68
CA PRO A 81 -5.56 19.61 5.88
C PRO A 81 -5.10 19.76 4.41
N LEU A 82 -6.02 19.68 3.45
CA LEU A 82 -5.67 19.64 2.03
C LEU A 82 -4.99 20.92 1.55
N ASP A 83 -5.40 22.07 2.10
CA ASP A 83 -4.82 23.39 1.83
C ASP A 83 -3.34 23.51 2.23
N SER A 84 -2.86 22.68 3.16
CA SER A 84 -1.44 22.57 3.50
C SER A 84 -0.63 21.75 2.48
N ILE A 85 -1.31 21.05 1.56
CA ILE A 85 -0.71 20.16 0.55
C ILE A 85 -0.81 20.79 -0.84
N MET A 86 -1.96 21.38 -1.16
CA MET A 86 -2.23 22.02 -2.45
C MET A 86 -3.01 23.33 -2.30
N ASP A 87 -2.76 24.28 -3.19
CA ASP A 87 -3.47 25.55 -3.24
C ASP A 87 -4.92 25.34 -3.72
N LEU A 88 -5.87 25.47 -2.81
CA LEU A 88 -7.29 25.24 -3.10
C LEU A 88 -7.89 26.29 -4.05
N GLU A 89 -7.45 27.56 -3.99
CA GLU A 89 -7.96 28.59 -4.90
C GLU A 89 -7.52 28.32 -6.34
N ARG A 90 -6.26 27.93 -6.53
CA ARG A 90 -5.77 27.52 -7.85
C ARG A 90 -6.44 26.23 -8.32
N ALA A 91 -6.71 25.29 -7.42
CA ALA A 91 -7.32 24.00 -7.71
C ALA A 91 -8.81 24.12 -8.11
N LYS A 92 -9.56 25.09 -7.55
CA LYS A 92 -10.98 25.29 -7.87
C LYS A 92 -11.26 25.43 -9.37
N ASN A 93 -10.35 26.08 -10.10
CA ASN A 93 -10.47 26.36 -11.53
C ASN A 93 -9.90 25.26 -12.45
N ARG A 94 -9.44 24.13 -11.87
CA ARG A 94 -8.91 22.98 -12.63
C ARG A 94 -10.01 21.97 -12.93
N SER A 95 -9.84 21.21 -14.02
CA SER A 95 -10.67 20.05 -14.30
C SER A 95 -10.41 18.93 -13.28
N PRO A 96 -11.36 17.98 -13.10
CA PRO A 96 -11.13 16.79 -12.28
C PRO A 96 -9.87 16.02 -12.70
N GLU A 97 -9.62 15.88 -14.00
CA GLU A 97 -8.46 15.16 -14.54
C GLU A 97 -7.15 15.87 -14.21
N ASP A 98 -7.11 17.20 -14.31
CA ASP A 98 -5.95 18.01 -13.93
C ASP A 98 -5.67 17.86 -12.43
N LEU A 99 -6.69 17.85 -11.58
CA LEU A 99 -6.51 17.69 -10.14
C LEU A 99 -5.88 16.35 -9.79
N VAL A 100 -6.37 15.26 -10.39
CA VAL A 100 -5.81 13.93 -10.19
C VAL A 100 -4.35 13.89 -10.68
N SER A 101 -4.08 14.40 -11.88
CA SER A 101 -2.71 14.45 -12.42
C SER A 101 -1.76 15.24 -11.52
N ILE A 102 -2.18 16.42 -11.03
CA ILE A 102 -1.37 17.25 -10.12
C ILE A 102 -1.12 16.51 -8.80
N TRP A 103 -2.15 15.82 -8.29
CA TRP A 103 -2.06 15.07 -7.04
C TRP A 103 -1.09 13.89 -7.14
N ASP A 104 -1.16 13.13 -8.23
CA ASP A 104 -0.28 12.00 -8.50
C ASP A 104 1.17 12.47 -8.69
N ASP A 105 1.39 13.50 -9.50
CA ASP A 105 2.71 14.11 -9.73
C ASP A 105 3.33 14.63 -8.43
N TYR A 106 2.52 15.20 -7.53
CA TYR A 106 2.99 15.68 -6.24
C TYR A 106 3.49 14.53 -5.36
N HIS A 107 2.84 13.37 -5.34
CA HIS A 107 3.23 12.27 -4.45
C HIS A 107 4.31 11.36 -5.05
N LEU A 108 4.49 11.39 -6.37
CA LEU A 108 5.49 10.59 -7.09
C LEU A 108 6.90 10.78 -6.51
N GLY A 109 7.53 9.68 -6.12
CA GLY A 109 8.90 9.66 -5.59
C GLY A 109 9.08 10.21 -4.17
N ARG A 110 7.99 10.59 -3.48
CA ARG A 110 8.05 11.19 -2.13
C ARG A 110 7.76 10.22 -0.98
N GLY A 111 7.68 8.92 -1.25
CA GLY A 111 7.35 7.89 -0.26
C GLY A 111 5.87 7.91 0.16
N HIS A 112 5.00 8.44 -0.69
CA HIS A 112 3.56 8.46 -0.50
C HIS A 112 2.86 7.87 -1.72
N ILE A 113 1.66 7.36 -1.51
CA ILE A 113 0.75 6.96 -2.59
C ILE A 113 -0.22 8.11 -2.82
N GLY A 114 -0.19 8.68 -4.04
CA GLY A 114 -1.26 9.52 -4.56
C GLY A 114 -2.27 8.63 -5.29
N SER A 115 -3.55 8.80 -5.00
CA SER A 115 -4.64 8.15 -5.72
C SER A 115 -5.89 9.02 -5.65
N SER A 116 -6.95 8.62 -6.36
CA SER A 116 -8.24 9.29 -6.33
C SER A 116 -9.38 8.29 -6.50
N ILE A 117 -10.58 8.69 -6.10
CA ILE A 117 -11.80 7.92 -6.30
C ILE A 117 -12.99 8.83 -6.57
N LYS A 118 -13.99 8.33 -7.30
CA LYS A 118 -15.25 9.04 -7.49
C LYS A 118 -16.01 9.22 -6.19
N ALA A 119 -16.71 10.34 -6.05
CA ALA A 119 -17.45 10.67 -4.82
C ALA A 119 -18.50 9.59 -4.49
N LYS A 120 -19.22 9.09 -5.49
CA LYS A 120 -20.20 8.01 -5.30
C LYS A 120 -19.60 6.74 -4.67
N LEU A 121 -18.41 6.34 -5.11
CA LEU A 121 -17.75 5.14 -4.58
C LEU A 121 -17.17 5.37 -3.18
N TYR A 122 -16.67 6.58 -2.91
CA TYR A 122 -16.28 6.99 -1.56
C TYR A 122 -17.45 6.91 -0.59
N HIS A 123 -18.61 7.48 -0.93
CA HIS A 123 -19.78 7.46 -0.05
C HIS A 123 -20.31 6.04 0.18
N LEU A 124 -20.25 5.15 -0.83
CA LEU A 124 -20.58 3.74 -0.63
C LEU A 124 -19.64 3.07 0.38
N LEU A 125 -18.33 3.34 0.26
CA LEU A 125 -17.33 2.84 1.19
C LEU A 125 -17.53 3.39 2.60
N GLU A 126 -17.80 4.68 2.73
CA GLU A 126 -18.09 5.36 4.00
C GLU A 126 -19.34 4.78 4.67
N GLN A 127 -20.43 4.64 3.93
CA GLN A 127 -21.68 4.04 4.40
C GLN A 127 -21.44 2.63 4.93
N ARG A 128 -20.77 1.77 4.15
CA ARG A 128 -20.53 0.37 4.50
C ARG A 128 -19.59 0.22 5.69
N SER A 129 -18.53 1.03 5.74
CA SER A 129 -17.59 1.02 6.84
C SER A 129 -18.17 1.53 8.15
N SER A 130 -19.24 2.34 8.13
CA SER A 130 -19.87 2.86 9.36
C SER A 130 -20.22 1.76 10.38
N THR A 131 -20.71 0.61 9.90
CA THR A 131 -21.05 -0.58 10.70
C THR A 131 -20.07 -1.75 10.56
N CYS A 132 -19.26 -1.77 9.51
CA CYS A 132 -18.32 -2.85 9.23
C CYS A 132 -16.91 -2.26 9.13
N ARG A 133 -16.27 -1.98 10.26
CA ARG A 133 -15.00 -1.21 10.31
C ARG A 133 -13.75 -2.06 10.14
N HIS A 134 -13.87 -3.37 10.25
CA HIS A 134 -12.71 -4.25 10.34
C HIS A 134 -12.68 -5.24 9.19
N PHE A 135 -11.51 -5.57 8.69
CA PHE A 135 -11.35 -6.68 7.76
C PHE A 135 -9.93 -7.24 7.81
N VAL A 136 -9.72 -8.36 7.14
CA VAL A 136 -8.40 -8.95 6.96
C VAL A 136 -8.13 -9.19 5.49
N ILE A 137 -6.93 -8.84 5.04
CA ILE A 137 -6.51 -9.02 3.64
C ILE A 137 -5.17 -9.77 3.63
N PRO A 138 -5.07 -10.92 2.93
CA PRO A 138 -3.79 -11.56 2.67
C PRO A 138 -2.95 -10.71 1.71
N LEU A 139 -1.72 -10.39 2.10
CA LEU A 139 -0.73 -9.74 1.24
C LEU A 139 0.30 -10.78 0.79
N TRP A 140 0.36 -11.06 -0.51
CA TRP A 140 1.30 -12.05 -1.06
C TRP A 140 2.76 -11.59 -0.91
N LYS A 141 3.64 -12.52 -0.54
CA LYS A 141 5.08 -12.31 -0.31
C LYS A 141 5.95 -13.29 -1.11
N GLY A 142 5.43 -13.84 -2.20
CA GLY A 142 6.15 -14.74 -3.11
C GLY A 142 5.95 -16.23 -2.79
N SER A 143 6.22 -16.66 -1.56
CA SER A 143 6.08 -18.06 -1.12
C SER A 143 4.90 -18.30 -0.15
N GLY A 144 4.09 -17.28 0.08
CA GLY A 144 2.97 -17.29 1.01
C GLY A 144 2.41 -15.89 1.17
N TYR A 145 1.61 -15.65 2.21
CA TYR A 145 1.06 -14.34 2.51
C TYR A 145 1.30 -13.92 3.95
N THR A 146 1.36 -12.61 4.16
CA THR A 146 1.18 -11.99 5.48
C THR A 146 -0.23 -11.42 5.55
N THR A 147 -0.97 -11.71 6.62
CA THR A 147 -2.31 -11.14 6.79
C THR A 147 -2.23 -9.74 7.37
N MET A 148 -2.88 -8.79 6.70
CA MET A 148 -3.05 -7.41 7.16
C MET A 148 -4.41 -7.25 7.83
N PHE A 149 -4.42 -6.70 9.03
CA PHE A 149 -5.63 -6.24 9.71
C PHE A 149 -5.93 -4.81 9.30
N ILE A 150 -7.14 -4.60 8.78
CA ILE A 150 -7.59 -3.32 8.23
C ILE A 150 -8.62 -2.71 9.18
N GLN A 151 -8.43 -1.44 9.52
CA GLN A 151 -9.39 -0.65 10.26
C GLN A 151 -9.82 0.54 9.40
N VAL A 152 -11.09 0.57 9.00
CA VAL A 152 -11.68 1.67 8.24
C VAL A 152 -12.42 2.58 9.22
N GLN A 153 -11.84 3.76 9.45
CA GLN A 153 -12.34 4.79 10.37
C GLN A 153 -12.35 6.11 9.62
N MET A 154 -13.40 6.34 8.81
CA MET A 154 -13.45 7.47 7.90
C MET A 154 -13.16 8.81 8.61
N PRO A 155 -12.34 9.69 8.01
CA PRO A 155 -11.79 9.62 6.65
C PRO A 155 -10.44 8.86 6.55
N HIS A 156 -10.13 7.97 7.49
CA HIS A 156 -8.87 7.25 7.56
C HIS A 156 -9.01 5.73 7.39
N MET A 157 -7.94 5.08 6.91
CA MET A 157 -7.77 3.63 7.03
C MET A 157 -6.40 3.31 7.61
N LEU A 158 -6.34 2.28 8.44
CA LEU A 158 -5.12 1.76 9.06
C LEU A 158 -4.89 0.33 8.63
N PHE A 159 -3.66 0.02 8.25
CA PHE A 159 -3.23 -1.30 7.80
C PHE A 159 -2.10 -1.76 8.73
N THR A 160 -2.39 -2.74 9.56
CA THR A 160 -1.45 -3.26 10.57
C THR A 160 -1.22 -4.74 10.31
N GLY A 161 0.02 -5.22 10.43
CA GLY A 161 0.26 -6.68 10.38
C GLY A 161 -0.58 -7.40 11.44
N LEU A 162 -1.33 -8.43 11.07
CA LEU A 162 -2.28 -9.08 11.99
C LEU A 162 -1.56 -9.67 13.22
N GLU A 163 -0.39 -10.28 13.02
CA GLU A 163 0.42 -10.83 14.13
C GLU A 163 0.91 -9.75 15.08
N ASP A 164 1.30 -8.59 14.55
CA ASP A 164 1.70 -7.43 15.35
C ASP A 164 0.52 -6.86 16.14
N TYR A 165 -0.66 -6.80 15.53
CA TYR A 165 -1.89 -6.37 16.19
C TYR A 165 -2.31 -7.35 17.28
N LYS A 166 -2.23 -8.67 17.05
CA LYS A 166 -2.49 -9.67 18.10
C LYS A 166 -1.55 -9.52 19.29
N ALA A 167 -0.27 -9.21 19.03
CA ALA A 167 0.73 -9.07 20.08
C ALA A 167 0.59 -7.77 20.90
N ARG A 168 0.16 -6.66 20.28
CA ARG A 168 0.21 -5.31 20.91
C ARG A 168 -1.12 -4.56 20.94
N GLY A 169 -2.18 -5.12 20.35
CA GLY A 169 -3.49 -4.47 20.23
C GLY A 169 -3.40 -3.12 19.53
N THR A 170 -4.08 -2.13 20.09
CA THR A 170 -4.11 -0.75 19.57
C THR A 170 -2.77 -0.01 19.66
N GLN A 171 -1.78 -0.57 20.37
CA GLN A 171 -0.40 -0.03 20.42
C GLN A 171 0.46 -0.52 19.25
N ALA A 172 -0.04 -1.45 18.42
CA ALA A 172 0.63 -1.82 17.19
C ALA A 172 0.62 -0.66 16.19
N ALA A 173 1.80 -0.20 15.80
CA ALA A 173 1.92 0.83 14.77
C ALA A 173 1.45 0.28 13.41
N PRO A 174 0.60 1.03 12.68
CA PRO A 174 0.20 0.64 11.33
C PRO A 174 1.41 0.68 10.39
N TYR A 175 1.44 -0.23 9.43
CA TYR A 175 2.46 -0.28 8.38
C TYR A 175 2.15 0.74 7.29
N PHE A 176 0.86 1.02 7.09
CA PHE A 176 0.34 1.92 6.08
C PHE A 176 -0.92 2.60 6.60
N THR A 177 -1.05 3.88 6.30
CA THR A 177 -2.24 4.67 6.65
C THR A 177 -2.73 5.43 5.44
N VAL A 178 -4.05 5.54 5.30
CA VAL A 178 -4.71 6.24 4.20
C VAL A 178 -5.56 7.35 4.74
N THR A 179 -5.59 8.48 4.04
CA THR A 179 -6.46 9.63 4.32
C THR A 179 -7.20 10.03 3.05
N TYR A 180 -8.51 10.23 3.17
CA TYR A 180 -9.38 10.70 2.10
C TYR A 180 -9.68 12.20 2.25
N TYR A 181 -9.66 12.92 1.13
CA TYR A 181 -9.91 14.36 1.02
C TYR A 181 -11.13 14.61 0.13
N THR A 182 -12.22 15.06 0.74
CA THR A 182 -13.55 15.19 0.13
C THR A 182 -13.86 16.59 -0.38
N GLU A 183 -12.90 17.53 -0.29
CA GLU A 183 -13.06 18.94 -0.63
C GLU A 183 -13.55 19.16 -2.08
N PHE A 184 -13.25 18.22 -3.00
CA PHE A 184 -13.68 18.26 -4.40
C PHE A 184 -14.80 17.27 -4.74
N ALA A 185 -15.36 16.55 -3.76
CA ALA A 185 -16.33 15.49 -3.97
C ALA A 185 -17.61 16.03 -4.64
N GLU A 186 -18.20 17.08 -4.08
CA GLU A 186 -19.46 17.64 -4.57
C GLU A 186 -19.29 18.43 -5.88
N SER A 187 -18.20 19.21 -5.98
CA SER A 187 -18.02 20.13 -7.11
C SER A 187 -17.41 19.47 -8.34
N LYS A 188 -16.71 18.34 -8.18
CA LYS A 188 -15.90 17.72 -9.24
C LYS A 188 -16.00 16.18 -9.30
N ASP A 189 -16.83 15.54 -8.47
CA ASP A 189 -16.94 14.07 -8.35
C ASP A 189 -15.59 13.38 -8.08
N VAL A 190 -14.68 14.06 -7.35
CA VAL A 190 -13.35 13.53 -7.04
C VAL A 190 -13.07 13.65 -5.54
N VAL A 191 -12.66 12.53 -4.95
CA VAL A 191 -12.06 12.44 -3.62
C VAL A 191 -10.58 12.09 -3.81
N LEU A 192 -9.69 12.94 -3.31
CA LEU A 192 -8.25 12.69 -3.38
C LEU A 192 -7.83 11.77 -2.22
N ILE A 193 -6.86 10.92 -2.45
CA ILE A 193 -6.41 9.91 -1.50
C ILE A 193 -4.91 10.02 -1.32
N ARG A 194 -4.48 10.12 -0.07
CA ARG A 194 -3.07 10.01 0.31
C ARG A 194 -2.86 8.74 1.11
N GLY A 195 -1.90 7.93 0.68
CA GLY A 195 -1.35 6.83 1.44
C GLY A 195 0.04 7.15 1.97
N ASP A 196 0.29 6.91 3.26
CA ASP A 196 1.57 7.08 3.93
C ASP A 196 2.11 5.70 4.35
N VAL A 197 3.21 5.25 3.74
CA VAL A 197 3.88 3.98 4.08
C VAL A 197 4.79 4.23 5.29
N VAL A 198 4.34 3.80 6.47
CA VAL A 198 5.02 4.04 7.75
C VAL A 198 6.25 3.15 7.91
N PHE A 199 6.14 1.87 7.51
CA PHE A 199 7.24 0.90 7.62
C PHE A 199 7.67 0.37 6.24
N THR A 200 8.54 1.12 5.56
CA THR A 200 9.07 0.75 4.24
C THR A 200 9.93 -0.53 4.24
N SER A 201 10.29 -1.04 5.42
CA SER A 201 10.97 -2.34 5.59
C SER A 201 10.00 -3.53 5.59
N LYS A 202 8.70 -3.28 5.79
CA LYS A 202 7.64 -4.29 5.84
C LYS A 202 6.73 -4.25 4.62
N LEU A 203 6.58 -3.06 4.04
CA LEU A 203 5.66 -2.80 2.95
C LEU A 203 6.33 -1.94 1.88
N THR A 204 6.28 -2.39 0.63
CA THR A 204 6.69 -1.60 -0.53
C THR A 204 5.54 -0.70 -1.00
N ASP A 205 5.84 0.32 -1.80
CA ASP A 205 4.82 1.24 -2.34
C ASP A 205 3.79 0.48 -3.21
N ALA A 206 4.24 -0.49 -4.01
CA ALA A 206 3.35 -1.31 -4.84
C ALA A 206 2.42 -2.19 -3.98
N GLU A 207 2.92 -2.79 -2.91
CA GLU A 207 2.11 -3.58 -1.98
C GLU A 207 1.10 -2.71 -1.22
N ALA A 208 1.50 -1.50 -0.82
CA ALA A 208 0.62 -0.55 -0.16
C ALA A 208 -0.50 -0.05 -1.09
N GLN A 209 -0.17 0.23 -2.36
CA GLN A 209 -1.16 0.58 -3.37
C GLN A 209 -2.14 -0.58 -3.60
N TRP A 210 -1.61 -1.79 -3.76
CA TRP A 210 -2.44 -2.99 -3.91
C TRP A 210 -3.38 -3.21 -2.71
N LEU A 211 -2.91 -2.98 -1.48
CA LEU A 211 -3.74 -3.05 -0.27
C LEU A 211 -4.87 -2.02 -0.27
N LEU A 212 -4.59 -0.77 -0.69
CA LEU A 212 -5.60 0.28 -0.82
C LEU A 212 -6.69 -0.13 -1.82
N GLU A 213 -6.29 -0.48 -3.03
CA GLU A 213 -7.20 -0.87 -4.12
C GLU A 213 -8.01 -2.13 -3.75
N THR A 214 -7.35 -3.12 -3.13
CA THR A 214 -8.00 -4.34 -2.68
C THR A 214 -9.04 -4.05 -1.60
N THR A 215 -8.69 -3.26 -0.59
CA THR A 215 -9.64 -2.85 0.46
C THR A 215 -10.84 -2.12 -0.15
N GLN A 216 -10.60 -1.14 -1.02
CA GLN A 216 -11.65 -0.43 -1.71
C GLN A 216 -12.56 -1.37 -2.48
N SER A 217 -12.01 -2.35 -3.21
CA SER A 217 -12.79 -3.33 -3.96
C SER A 217 -13.71 -4.16 -3.07
N PHE A 218 -13.27 -4.54 -1.86
CA PHE A 218 -14.09 -5.29 -0.91
C PHE A 218 -15.26 -4.47 -0.38
N TYR A 219 -15.06 -3.17 -0.14
CA TYR A 219 -16.13 -2.30 0.33
C TYR A 219 -17.05 -1.82 -0.80
N GLN A 220 -16.58 -1.73 -2.04
CA GLN A 220 -17.34 -1.13 -3.13
C GLN A 220 -18.06 -2.14 -4.02
N ASN A 221 -17.64 -3.41 -4.01
CA ASN A 221 -18.30 -4.48 -4.75
C ASN A 221 -19.27 -5.28 -3.86
N ASP A 222 -20.52 -5.43 -4.28
CA ASP A 222 -21.58 -6.07 -3.49
C ASP A 222 -21.29 -7.54 -3.12
N VAL A 223 -20.66 -8.29 -4.03
CA VAL A 223 -20.32 -9.69 -3.80
C VAL A 223 -19.18 -9.78 -2.80
N ARG A 224 -18.11 -9.01 -2.99
CA ARG A 224 -16.96 -8.99 -2.06
C ARG A 224 -17.35 -8.45 -0.68
N TYR A 225 -18.26 -7.47 -0.63
CA TYR A 225 -18.69 -6.86 0.62
C TYR A 225 -19.36 -7.84 1.58
N LYS A 226 -19.98 -8.92 1.08
CA LYS A 226 -20.54 -9.98 1.93
C LYS A 226 -19.49 -10.60 2.87
N LEU A 227 -18.24 -10.71 2.43
CA LEU A 227 -17.14 -11.21 3.27
C LEU A 227 -16.78 -10.22 4.38
N VAL A 228 -16.76 -8.92 4.07
CA VAL A 228 -16.55 -7.85 5.05
C VAL A 228 -17.69 -7.84 6.08
N GLU A 229 -18.93 -7.92 5.61
CA GLU A 229 -20.10 -7.94 6.48
C GLU A 229 -20.09 -9.16 7.40
N ARG A 230 -19.82 -10.35 6.86
CA ARG A 230 -19.71 -11.58 7.65
C ARG A 230 -18.60 -11.47 8.70
N PHE A 231 -17.43 -10.94 8.33
CA PHE A 231 -16.34 -10.72 9.28
C PHE A 231 -16.76 -9.85 10.48
N ASN A 232 -17.53 -8.78 10.24
CA ASN A 232 -17.93 -7.82 11.30
C ASN A 232 -19.18 -8.24 12.09
N LYS A 233 -20.15 -8.90 11.45
CA LYS A 233 -21.48 -9.16 12.03
C LYS A 233 -21.74 -10.62 12.38
N ALA A 234 -21.03 -11.54 11.73
CA ALA A 234 -21.20 -12.99 11.87
C ALA A 234 -19.83 -13.70 11.85
N THR A 235 -18.90 -13.25 12.68
CA THR A 235 -17.48 -13.67 12.65
C THR A 235 -17.29 -15.19 12.79
N HIS A 236 -18.23 -15.90 13.41
CA HIS A 236 -18.19 -17.37 13.54
C HIS A 236 -18.49 -18.11 12.23
N GLU A 237 -19.08 -17.45 11.24
CA GLU A 237 -19.32 -17.99 9.89
C GLU A 237 -18.21 -17.54 8.90
N PHE A 238 -17.30 -16.66 9.34
CA PHE A 238 -16.27 -16.12 8.46
C PHE A 238 -15.15 -17.14 8.22
N GLU A 239 -14.94 -17.46 6.95
CA GLU A 239 -13.87 -18.35 6.51
C GLU A 239 -12.82 -17.55 5.75
N PHE A 240 -11.56 -17.60 6.21
CA PHE A 240 -10.47 -16.86 5.57
C PHE A 240 -10.17 -17.37 4.14
N ASN A 241 -10.43 -18.64 3.88
CA ASN A 241 -10.26 -19.24 2.55
C ASN A 241 -11.17 -18.58 1.49
N ASP A 242 -12.35 -18.09 1.87
CA ASP A 242 -13.22 -17.34 0.97
C ASP A 242 -12.55 -16.03 0.50
N VAL A 243 -11.74 -15.41 1.36
CA VAL A 243 -10.97 -14.20 1.01
C VAL A 243 -9.84 -14.54 0.04
N LEU A 244 -9.13 -15.64 0.27
CA LEU A 244 -8.09 -16.13 -0.66
C LEU A 244 -8.69 -16.43 -2.02
N GLN A 245 -9.84 -17.10 -2.07
CA GLN A 245 -10.54 -17.41 -3.30
C GLN A 245 -11.01 -16.15 -4.03
N ALA A 246 -11.58 -15.16 -3.31
CA ALA A 246 -12.04 -13.90 -3.90
C ALA A 246 -10.90 -13.05 -4.50
N LEU A 247 -9.65 -13.34 -4.10
CA LEU A 247 -8.42 -12.72 -4.57
C LEU A 247 -7.60 -13.66 -5.49
N GLU A 248 -8.15 -14.82 -5.87
CA GLU A 248 -7.49 -15.80 -6.73
C GLU A 248 -6.11 -16.24 -6.20
N MET A 249 -5.96 -16.28 -4.88
CA MET A 249 -4.71 -16.67 -4.22
C MET A 249 -4.63 -18.19 -4.02
N PRO A 250 -3.42 -18.79 -4.05
CA PRO A 250 -3.26 -20.20 -3.77
C PRO A 250 -3.81 -20.58 -2.39
N ILE A 251 -4.64 -21.61 -2.38
CA ILE A 251 -5.15 -22.25 -1.17
C ILE A 251 -4.24 -23.47 -0.93
N GLY A 252 -3.53 -23.46 0.21
CA GLY A 252 -2.64 -24.54 0.62
C GLY A 252 -3.39 -25.77 1.12
#